data_AF-A0A7K3DFT4-F1
#
_entry.id   AF-A0A7K3DFT4-F1
#
_cell.length_a   1.000
_cell.length_b   1.000
_cell.length_c   1.000
_cell.angle_alpha   90.00
_cell.angle_beta   90.00
_cell.angle_gamma   90.00
#
_symmetry.space_group_name_H-M   'P 1'
#
loop_
_entity.id
_entity.type
_entity.pdbx_description
1 polymer ?
#
loop_
_entity_poly.entity_id
_entity_poly.type
_entity_poly.pdbx_seq_one_letter_code
_entity_poly.pdbx_strand_id
1 'polypeptide(L)'
;MRAKARTTALITPVDPEAQNEAKALAAAGHTVKAVRRLRKGSELSLLTATVAVDLLTEGHTLPTTYAEAADALPLADAPLAAELTSLLAEADTNAAIRRLRERTDLDLLGGHHLVTELNGRRDTP
;
A
#
# COMPACT_ATOMS: atom_id res chain seq x y z
N MET A 1 0.46 -15.43 -3.73
CA MET A 1 0.83 -14.74 -2.48
C MET A 1 1.81 -13.58 -2.68
N ARG A 2 2.95 -13.75 -3.36
CA ARG A 2 3.95 -12.67 -3.50
C ARG A 2 3.46 -11.45 -4.29
N ALA A 3 2.69 -11.64 -5.36
CA ALA A 3 2.10 -10.54 -6.14
C ALA A 3 1.15 -9.68 -5.29
N LYS A 4 0.26 -10.31 -4.53
CA LYS A 4 -0.64 -9.64 -3.58
C LYS A 4 0.14 -8.80 -2.57
N ALA A 5 1.11 -9.39 -1.88
CA ALA A 5 1.96 -8.69 -0.92
C ALA A 5 2.76 -7.53 -1.55
N ARG A 6 3.19 -7.66 -2.81
CA ARG A 6 3.84 -6.58 -3.56
C ARG A 6 2.87 -5.42 -3.79
N THR A 7 1.66 -5.69 -4.28
CA THR A 7 0.62 -4.66 -4.43
C THR A 7 0.34 -3.97 -3.10
N THR A 8 0.11 -4.73 -2.03
CA THR A 8 -0.10 -4.18 -0.68
C THR A 8 1.04 -3.26 -0.27
N ALA A 9 2.30 -3.70 -0.41
CA ALA A 9 3.46 -2.88 -0.03
C ALA A 9 3.48 -1.55 -0.80
N LEU A 10 3.16 -1.56 -2.09
CA LEU A 10 3.15 -0.38 -2.95
C LEU A 10 1.98 0.58 -2.69
N ILE A 11 0.97 0.18 -1.93
CA ILE A 11 -0.21 1.01 -1.62
C ILE A 11 -0.42 1.23 -0.11
N THR A 12 0.50 0.76 0.74
CA THR A 12 0.44 1.02 2.19
C THR A 12 1.36 2.18 2.51
N PRO A 13 0.84 3.29 3.06
CA PRO A 13 1.67 4.40 3.52
C PRO A 13 2.66 3.96 4.58
N VAL A 14 3.92 4.37 4.41
CA VAL A 14 5.00 4.18 5.37
C VAL A 14 5.76 5.48 5.54
N ASP A 15 5.96 5.86 6.79
CA ASP A 15 6.71 7.05 7.16
C ASP A 15 8.11 7.13 6.47
N PRO A 16 8.52 8.30 5.93
CA PRO A 16 9.78 8.44 5.21
C PRO A 16 11.02 8.08 6.05
N GLU A 17 11.04 8.42 7.34
CA GLU A 17 12.14 8.09 8.25
C GLU A 17 12.22 6.56 8.42
N ALA A 18 11.07 5.90 8.56
CA ALA A 18 10.98 4.44 8.61
C ALA A 18 11.54 3.77 7.36
N GLN A 19 11.22 4.30 6.17
CA GLN A 19 11.76 3.79 4.91
C GLN A 19 13.29 3.95 4.84
N ASN A 20 13.80 5.13 5.20
CA ASN A 20 15.23 5.43 5.17
C ASN A 20 16.02 4.55 6.16
N GLU A 21 15.54 4.41 7.39
CA GLU A 21 16.13 3.52 8.39
C GLU A 21 16.11 2.07 7.93
N ALA A 22 14.99 1.60 7.37
CA ALA A 22 14.90 0.23 6.85
C ALA A 22 15.87 -0.02 5.69
N LYS A 23 16.04 0.95 4.77
CA LYS A 23 17.06 0.89 3.71
C LYS A 23 18.46 0.76 4.29
N ALA A 24 18.82 1.62 5.26
CA ALA A 24 20.12 1.58 5.91
C ALA A 24 20.38 0.24 6.63
N LEU A 25 19.38 -0.27 7.34
CA LEU A 25 19.45 -1.57 8.02
C LEU A 25 19.60 -2.72 7.01
N ALA A 26 18.86 -2.70 5.90
CA ALA A 26 18.96 -3.73 4.88
C ALA A 26 20.33 -3.71 4.17
N ALA A 27 20.85 -2.51 3.86
CA ALA A 27 22.19 -2.35 3.29
C ALA A 27 23.30 -2.86 4.23
N ALA A 28 23.09 -2.76 5.56
CA ALA A 28 23.98 -3.31 6.58
C ALA A 28 23.78 -4.83 6.85
N GLY A 29 22.93 -5.52 6.08
CA GLY A 29 22.63 -6.95 6.26
C GLY A 29 21.70 -7.26 7.44
N HIS A 30 21.03 -6.26 8.01
CA HIS A 30 20.12 -6.40 9.15
C HIS A 30 18.65 -6.51 8.72
N THR A 31 18.32 -7.43 7.82
CA THR A 31 16.99 -7.58 7.20
C THR A 31 15.85 -7.70 8.22
N VAL A 32 16.03 -8.50 9.29
CA VAL A 32 15.00 -8.66 10.34
C VAL A 32 14.69 -7.33 11.05
N LYS A 33 15.72 -6.50 11.29
CA LYS A 33 15.54 -5.18 11.90
C LYS A 33 14.85 -4.23 10.92
N ALA A 34 15.22 -4.26 9.63
CA ALA A 34 14.57 -3.46 8.58
C ALA A 34 13.06 -3.77 8.49
N VAL A 35 12.69 -5.06 8.45
CA VAL A 35 11.29 -5.51 8.44
C VAL A 35 10.56 -5.03 9.69
N ARG A 36 11.15 -5.20 10.89
CA ARG A 36 10.56 -4.71 12.14
C ARG A 36 10.36 -3.20 12.13
N ARG A 37 11.29 -2.45 11.52
CA ARG A 37 11.21 -1.00 11.42
C ARG A 37 10.05 -0.53 10.55
N LEU A 38 9.88 -1.13 9.37
CA LEU A 38 8.76 -0.79 8.47
C LEU A 38 7.40 -1.09 9.11
N ARG A 39 7.28 -2.18 9.86
CA ARG A 39 6.02 -2.54 10.56
C ARG A 39 5.66 -1.60 11.71
N LYS A 40 6.64 -0.93 12.29
CA LYS A 40 6.39 -0.05 13.44
C LYS A 40 5.72 1.23 12.95
N GLY A 41 4.44 1.40 13.28
CA GLY A 41 3.67 2.57 12.89
C GLY A 41 3.10 2.53 11.48
N SER A 42 3.09 1.35 10.83
CA SER A 42 2.39 1.12 9.57
C SER A 42 1.44 -0.07 9.68
N GLU A 43 0.60 -0.25 8.66
CA GLU A 43 -0.37 -1.35 8.54
C GLU A 43 0.26 -2.61 7.88
N LEU A 44 1.59 -2.65 7.72
CA LEU A 44 2.26 -3.75 7.04
C LEU A 44 2.25 -5.04 7.88
N SER A 45 1.75 -6.12 7.26
CA SER A 45 1.94 -7.48 7.76
C SER A 45 3.42 -7.89 7.71
N LEU A 46 3.79 -9.00 8.38
CA LEU A 46 5.16 -9.53 8.31
C LEU A 46 5.59 -9.83 6.87
N LEU A 47 4.74 -10.52 6.11
CA LEU A 47 5.03 -10.89 4.73
C LEU A 47 5.15 -9.63 3.86
N THR A 48 4.21 -8.69 4.01
CA THR A 48 4.21 -7.45 3.24
C THR A 48 5.44 -6.60 3.55
N ALA A 49 5.83 -6.49 4.82
CA ALA A 49 7.00 -5.74 5.23
C ALA A 49 8.31 -6.35 4.70
N THR A 50 8.41 -7.67 4.59
CA THR A 50 9.55 -8.31 3.90
C THR A 50 9.61 -7.89 2.43
N VAL A 51 8.49 -7.95 1.71
CA VAL A 51 8.43 -7.50 0.32
C VAL A 51 8.71 -6.00 0.19
N ALA A 52 8.25 -5.20 1.15
CA ALA A 52 8.53 -3.77 1.21
C ALA A 52 10.03 -3.48 1.37
N VAL A 53 10.75 -4.24 2.20
CA VAL A 53 12.22 -4.13 2.28
C VAL A 53 12.87 -4.49 0.95
N ASP A 54 12.48 -5.60 0.32
CA ASP A 54 13.01 -5.99 -1.00
C ASP A 54 12.84 -4.85 -2.01
N LEU A 55 11.62 -4.29 -2.11
CA LEU A 55 11.28 -3.15 -2.97
C LEU A 55 12.18 -1.94 -2.71
N LEU A 56 12.36 -1.57 -1.44
CA LEU A 56 13.20 -0.44 -1.06
C LEU A 56 14.68 -0.66 -1.42
N THR A 57 15.18 -1.90 -1.34
CA THR A 57 16.54 -2.26 -1.78
C THR A 57 16.70 -2.30 -3.29
N GLU A 58 15.62 -2.60 -4.02
CA GLU A 58 15.53 -2.53 -5.49
C GLU A 58 15.43 -1.08 -6.02
N GLY A 59 15.36 -0.09 -5.13
CA GLY A 59 15.29 1.33 -5.49
C GLY A 59 13.88 1.88 -5.62
N HIS A 60 12.84 1.09 -5.31
CA HIS A 60 11.48 1.59 -5.24
C HIS A 60 11.29 2.50 -4.01
N THR A 61 10.27 3.35 -4.10
CA THR A 61 9.74 4.15 -2.99
C THR A 61 8.37 3.61 -2.61
N LEU A 62 8.05 3.60 -1.32
CA LEU A 62 6.70 3.30 -0.85
C LEU A 62 5.97 4.63 -0.65
N PRO A 63 4.64 4.65 -0.79
CA PRO A 63 3.87 5.85 -0.51
C PRO A 63 4.05 6.26 0.96
N THR A 64 3.92 7.55 1.22
CA THR A 64 4.00 8.16 2.56
C THR A 64 2.64 8.67 3.01
N THR A 65 1.69 8.81 2.08
CA THR A 65 0.29 9.22 2.30
C THR A 65 -0.67 8.32 1.54
N TYR A 66 -1.96 8.30 1.93
CA TYR A 66 -2.98 7.56 1.16
C TYR A 66 -3.27 8.18 -0.21
N ALA A 67 -3.01 9.48 -0.39
CA ALA A 67 -3.04 10.10 -1.71
C ALA A 67 -1.97 9.48 -2.62
N GLU A 68 -0.70 9.42 -2.19
CA GLU A 68 0.35 8.74 -2.96
C GLU A 68 0.04 7.25 -3.19
N ALA A 69 -0.59 6.58 -2.22
CA ALA A 69 -1.04 5.20 -2.40
C ALA A 69 -2.14 5.06 -3.47
N ALA A 70 -3.06 6.02 -3.56
CA ALA A 70 -4.09 6.06 -4.59
C ALA A 70 -3.47 6.28 -5.99
N ASP A 71 -2.41 7.09 -6.09
CA ASP A 71 -1.64 7.25 -7.34
C ASP A 71 -0.85 5.99 -7.71
N ALA A 72 -0.35 5.27 -6.72
CA ALA A 72 0.42 4.05 -6.92
C ALA A 72 -0.45 2.85 -7.34
N LEU A 73 -1.73 2.82 -6.92
CA LEU A 73 -2.61 1.66 -7.14
C LEU A 73 -2.75 1.27 -8.62
N PRO A 74 -3.03 2.17 -9.58
CA PRO A 74 -3.11 1.81 -11.00
C PRO A 74 -1.79 1.27 -11.57
N LEU A 75 -0.65 1.71 -11.04
CA LEU A 75 0.67 1.24 -11.44
C LEU A 75 0.98 -0.16 -10.85
N ALA A 76 0.46 -0.44 -9.65
CA ALA A 76 0.68 -1.70 -8.94
C ALA A 76 -0.30 -2.81 -9.34
N ASP A 77 -1.57 -2.49 -9.62
CA ASP A 77 -2.63 -3.41 -10.03
C ASP A 77 -3.71 -2.65 -10.82
N ALA A 78 -3.44 -2.40 -12.12
CA ALA A 78 -4.38 -1.71 -13.01
C ALA A 78 -5.77 -2.36 -13.09
N PRO A 79 -5.90 -3.72 -13.16
CA PRO A 79 -7.22 -4.37 -13.10
C PRO A 79 -8.01 -4.04 -11.84
N LEU A 80 -7.36 -4.06 -10.66
CA LEU A 80 -8.01 -3.69 -9.40
C LEU A 80 -8.44 -2.22 -9.41
N ALA A 81 -7.57 -1.32 -9.86
CA ALA A 81 -7.90 0.11 -9.94
C ALA A 81 -9.15 0.38 -10.82
N ALA A 82 -9.24 -0.31 -11.97
CA ALA A 82 -10.40 -0.22 -12.85
C ALA A 82 -11.69 -0.76 -12.19
N GLU A 83 -11.59 -1.89 -11.49
CA GLU A 83 -12.72 -2.47 -10.75
C GLU A 83 -13.23 -1.54 -9.64
N LEU A 84 -12.33 -0.97 -8.85
CA LEU A 84 -12.70 0.00 -7.80
C LEU A 84 -13.32 1.27 -8.39
N THR A 85 -12.81 1.74 -9.53
CA THR A 85 -13.39 2.90 -10.24
C THR A 85 -14.84 2.63 -10.66
N SER A 86 -15.13 1.43 -11.15
CA SER A 86 -16.49 1.03 -11.51
C SER A 86 -17.42 0.98 -10.29
N LEU A 87 -16.98 0.35 -9.20
CA LEU A 87 -17.77 0.25 -7.97
C LEU A 87 -18.08 1.63 -7.37
N LEU A 88 -17.09 2.53 -7.37
CA LEU A 88 -17.28 3.89 -6.92
C LEU A 88 -18.20 4.68 -7.84
N ALA A 89 -18.22 4.42 -9.15
CA ALA A 89 -19.17 5.04 -10.07
C ALA A 89 -20.63 4.68 -9.78
N GLU A 90 -20.86 3.51 -9.20
CA GLU A 90 -22.17 3.06 -8.72
C GLU A 90 -22.46 3.51 -7.28
N ALA A 91 -21.61 4.37 -6.70
CA ALA A 91 -21.65 4.82 -5.31
C ALA A 91 -21.54 3.69 -4.25
N ASP A 92 -21.00 2.52 -4.61
CA ASP A 92 -20.85 1.38 -3.71
C ASP A 92 -19.49 1.37 -3.00
N THR A 93 -19.29 2.34 -2.11
CA THR A 93 -18.07 2.49 -1.30
C THR A 93 -17.77 1.24 -0.46
N ASN A 94 -18.78 0.57 0.07
CA ASN A 94 -18.60 -0.63 0.89
C ASN A 94 -18.10 -1.82 0.08
N ALA A 95 -18.63 -2.03 -1.14
CA ALA A 95 -18.12 -3.04 -2.04
C ALA A 95 -16.69 -2.73 -2.49
N ALA A 96 -16.36 -1.46 -2.74
CA ALA A 96 -15.00 -1.04 -3.07
C ALA A 96 -14.00 -1.36 -1.93
N ILE A 97 -14.33 -1.01 -0.68
CA ILE A 97 -13.50 -1.34 0.50
C ILE A 97 -13.34 -2.85 0.64
N ARG A 98 -14.43 -3.62 0.55
CA ARG A 98 -14.38 -5.08 0.65
C ARG A 98 -13.48 -5.66 -0.43
N ARG A 99 -13.65 -5.21 -1.67
CA ARG A 99 -12.91 -5.72 -2.83
C ARG A 99 -11.42 -5.42 -2.73
N LEU A 100 -11.07 -4.19 -2.35
CA LEU A 100 -9.70 -3.78 -2.11
C LEU A 100 -9.02 -4.70 -1.07
N ARG A 101 -9.67 -4.95 0.06
CA ARG A 101 -9.11 -5.78 1.14
C ARG A 101 -8.95 -7.24 0.73
N GLU A 102 -9.93 -7.81 0.03
CA GLU A 102 -9.82 -9.17 -0.53
C GLU A 102 -8.60 -9.33 -1.44
N ARG A 103 -8.31 -8.29 -2.23
CA ARG A 103 -7.24 -8.27 -3.23
C ARG A 103 -5.88 -7.86 -2.66
N THR A 104 -5.81 -7.20 -1.51
CA THR A 104 -4.56 -6.62 -0.97
C THR A 104 -4.27 -6.94 0.50
N ASP A 105 -5.12 -7.66 1.23
CA ASP A 105 -4.94 -7.91 2.68
C ASP A 105 -4.83 -6.64 3.55
N LEU A 106 -5.19 -5.47 3.02
CA LEU A 106 -5.34 -4.27 3.86
C LEU A 106 -6.39 -4.52 4.95
N ASP A 107 -6.15 -3.91 6.11
CA ASP A 107 -7.15 -3.90 7.15
C ASP A 107 -8.32 -2.97 6.78
N LEU A 108 -9.31 -2.88 7.67
CA LEU A 108 -10.48 -2.06 7.41
C LEU A 108 -10.13 -0.56 7.34
N LEU A 109 -9.19 -0.09 8.17
CA LEU A 109 -8.83 1.31 8.26
C LEU A 109 -8.08 1.78 7.01
N GLY A 110 -7.05 1.02 6.61
CA GLY A 110 -6.31 1.27 5.37
C GLY A 110 -7.18 1.16 4.13
N GLY A 111 -8.07 0.16 4.10
CA GLY A 111 -9.05 0.03 3.03
C GLY A 111 -9.99 1.24 2.95
N HIS A 112 -10.48 1.73 4.10
CA HIS A 112 -11.35 2.91 4.16
C HIS A 112 -10.63 4.18 3.71
N HIS A 113 -9.42 4.47 4.21
CA HIS A 113 -8.67 5.65 3.83
C HIS A 113 -8.35 5.66 2.33
N LEU A 114 -7.86 4.55 1.79
CA LEU A 114 -7.51 4.48 0.37
C LEU A 114 -8.74 4.64 -0.53
N VAL A 115 -9.87 4.03 -0.17
CA VAL A 115 -11.11 4.21 -0.94
C VAL A 115 -11.66 5.64 -0.81
N THR A 116 -11.51 6.28 0.35
CA THR A 116 -11.91 7.68 0.56
C THR A 116 -11.13 8.60 -0.37
N GLU A 117 -9.80 8.42 -0.45
CA GLU A 117 -8.94 9.17 -1.38
C GLU A 117 -9.34 8.94 -2.84
N LEU A 118 -9.54 7.67 -3.23
CA LEU A 118 -9.98 7.32 -4.59
C LEU A 118 -11.32 7.95 -4.95
N ASN A 119 -12.27 8.02 -4.00
CA ASN A 119 -13.57 8.63 -4.24
C ASN A 119 -13.48 10.15 -4.32
N GLY A 120 -12.76 10.81 -3.42
CA GLY A 120 -12.61 12.27 -3.42
C GLY A 120 -11.96 12.83 -4.69
N ARG A 121 -11.07 12.04 -5.32
CA ARG A 121 -10.45 12.37 -6.62
C ARG A 121 -11.43 12.35 -7.80
N ARG A 122 -12.57 11.67 -7.67
CA ARG A 122 -13.61 11.63 -8.71
C ARG A 122 -14.51 12.85 -8.66
N ASP A 123 -14.60 13.50 -7.50
CA ASP A 123 -15.39 14.70 -7.29
C ASP A 123 -14.61 15.99 -7.67
N THR A 124 -13.35 15.86 -8.11
CA THR A 124 -12.54 16.98 -8.60
C THR A 124 -12.75 17.15 -10.12
N PRO A 125 -13.22 18.33 -10.58
CA PRO A 125 -13.64 18.56 -11.97
C PRO A 125 -12.50 18.52 -13.00
#